data_AF-A0AAV5LMI6-F1
#
_entry.id   AF-A0AAV5LMI6-F1
#
_cell.length_a   1.000
_cell.length_b   1.000
_cell.length_c   1.000
_cell.angle_alpha   90.00
_cell.angle_beta   90.00
_cell.angle_gamma   90.00
#
_symmetry.space_group_name_H-M   'P 1'
#
loop_
_entity.id
_entity.type
_entity.pdbx_description
1 polymer ?
#
loop_
_entity_poly.entity_id
_entity_poly.type
_entity_poly.pdbx_seq_one_letter_code
_entity_poly.pdbx_strand_id
1 'polypeptide(L)'
;MFSCFHITIFEVGDVVLLDENKDVGASNCRLLGALYCGANSGFELIHGLLDRVMEIMGSPFVPVGDNTGYFIQCSEEPEFLAGRQASIVYKGRRIGTFGIVHPEVLNNFDIPDPCSFLELNIESFL
;
A
#
# COMPACT_ATOMS: atom_id res chain seq x y z
N MET A 1 31.11 -1.70 1.53
CA MET A 1 29.78 -1.68 0.89
C MET A 1 28.95 -2.69 1.65
N PHE A 2 28.28 -2.26 2.72
CA PHE A 2 27.41 -3.14 3.50
C PHE A 2 26.14 -3.34 2.67
N SER A 3 25.97 -4.50 2.03
CA SER A 3 24.65 -4.86 1.51
C SER A 3 23.75 -5.07 2.72
N CYS A 4 22.72 -4.25 2.87
CA CYS A 4 21.75 -4.43 3.94
C CYS A 4 21.09 -5.81 3.78
N PHE A 5 20.91 -6.52 4.90
CA PHE A 5 20.07 -7.71 4.92
C PHE A 5 18.66 -7.31 4.48
N HIS A 6 17.97 -8.17 3.73
CA HIS A 6 16.60 -7.91 3.31
C HIS A 6 15.72 -7.67 4.55
N ILE A 7 15.07 -6.52 4.62
CA ILE A 7 14.15 -6.16 5.70
C ILE A 7 12.74 -6.28 5.15
N THR A 8 11.96 -7.15 5.77
CA THR A 8 10.52 -7.29 5.51
C THR A 8 9.80 -7.07 6.83
N ILE A 9 8.99 -6.01 6.89
CA ILE A 9 8.22 -5.66 8.08
C ILE A 9 6.78 -5.35 7.68
N PHE A 10 5.86 -5.56 8.61
CA PHE A 10 4.46 -5.15 8.46
C PHE A 10 3.91 -4.70 9.81
N GLU A 11 2.91 -3.85 9.77
CA GLU A 11 2.20 -3.36 10.94
C GLU A 11 0.71 -3.21 10.62
N VAL A 12 -0.14 -3.48 11.61
CA VAL A 12 -1.57 -3.21 11.54
C VAL A 12 -1.91 -2.29 12.71
N GLY A 13 -2.31 -1.07 12.40
CA GLY A 13 -2.55 -0.02 13.39
C GLY A 13 -3.73 0.86 13.02
N ASP A 14 -4.21 1.63 13.98
CA ASP A 14 -5.25 2.62 13.77
C ASP A 14 -4.60 3.97 13.40
N VAL A 15 -5.08 4.58 12.32
CA VAL A 15 -4.67 5.90 11.87
C VAL A 15 -5.85 6.86 11.97
N VAL A 16 -5.59 8.07 12.45
CA VAL A 16 -6.61 9.11 12.59
C VAL A 16 -6.63 9.96 11.33
N LEU A 17 -7.76 9.93 10.62
CA LEU A 17 -8.02 10.77 9.46
C LEU A 17 -8.98 11.89 9.87
N LEU A 18 -8.77 13.08 9.31
CA LEU A 18 -9.69 14.20 9.49
C LEU A 18 -10.97 13.93 8.72
N ASP A 19 -12.11 14.00 9.40
CA ASP A 19 -13.44 13.80 8.82
C ASP A 19 -14.42 14.82 9.43
N GLU A 20 -14.79 15.82 8.62
CA GLU A 20 -15.72 16.88 9.01
C GLU A 20 -17.15 16.37 9.24
N ASN A 21 -17.48 15.15 8.81
CA ASN A 21 -18.81 14.56 9.02
C ASN A 21 -18.99 13.95 10.41
N LYS A 22 -17.91 13.81 11.19
CA LYS A 22 -17.94 13.26 12.55
C LYS A 22 -18.01 14.39 13.57
N ASP A 23 -18.75 14.18 14.66
CA ASP A 23 -18.88 15.17 15.76
C ASP A 23 -17.53 15.62 16.34
N VAL A 24 -16.52 14.75 16.29
CA VAL A 24 -15.17 15.01 16.80
C VAL A 24 -14.20 15.54 15.72
N GLY A 25 -14.64 15.66 14.47
CA GLY A 25 -13.81 16.11 13.33
C GLY A 25 -12.76 15.11 12.86
N ALA A 26 -12.79 13.88 13.36
CA ALA A 26 -11.83 12.83 13.04
C ALA A 26 -12.47 11.44 13.04
N SER A 27 -11.91 10.55 12.24
CA SER A 27 -12.27 9.14 12.15
C SER A 27 -11.02 8.27 12.30
N ASN A 28 -11.12 7.22 13.12
CA ASN A 28 -10.10 6.18 13.15
C ASN A 28 -10.34 5.23 11.98
N CYS A 29 -9.25 4.87 11.29
CA CYS A 29 -9.24 3.89 10.22
C CYS A 29 -8.09 2.91 10.46
N ARG A 30 -8.39 1.61 10.43
CA ARG A 30 -7.37 0.58 10.56
C ARG A 30 -6.64 0.32 9.25
N LEU A 31 -5.33 0.55 9.27
CA LEU A 31 -4.44 0.39 8.12
C LEU A 31 -3.45 -0.75 8.36
N LEU A 32 -3.24 -1.57 7.32
CA LEU A 32 -2.15 -2.51 7.18
C LEU A 32 -1.07 -1.82 6.34
N GLY A 33 0.10 -1.62 6.94
CA GLY A 33 1.32 -1.18 6.26
C GLY A 33 2.29 -2.35 6.11
N ALA A 34 2.90 -2.50 4.94
CA ALA A 34 3.96 -3.49 4.71
C ALA A 34 5.09 -2.88 3.91
N LEU A 35 6.33 -3.11 4.35
CA LEU A 35 7.55 -2.59 3.72
C LEU A 35 8.48 -3.74 3.39
N TYR A 36 8.99 -3.72 2.16
CA TYR A 36 10.11 -4.53 1.73
C TYR A 36 11.28 -3.62 1.35
N CYS A 37 12.45 -3.89 1.92
CA CYS A 37 13.70 -3.19 1.64
C CYS A 37 14.81 -4.20 1.36
N GLY A 38 15.55 -4.01 0.27
CA GLY A 38 16.64 -4.89 -0.11
C GLY A 38 17.36 -4.40 -1.37
N ALA A 39 18.26 -5.24 -1.91
CA ALA A 39 19.05 -4.89 -3.08
C ALA A 39 18.21 -4.62 -4.34
N ASN A 40 17.01 -5.22 -4.41
CA ASN A 40 16.02 -4.97 -5.45
C ASN A 40 14.80 -4.28 -4.82
N SER A 41 14.03 -3.54 -5.62
CA SER A 41 12.82 -2.86 -5.13
C SER A 41 11.78 -3.83 -4.54
N GLY A 42 11.72 -5.08 -5.01
CA GLY A 42 10.78 -6.09 -4.51
C GLY A 42 9.31 -5.75 -4.76
N PHE A 43 9.04 -5.00 -5.83
CA PHE A 43 7.68 -4.60 -6.21
C PHE A 43 6.76 -5.81 -6.40
N GLU A 44 7.29 -6.89 -6.99
CA GLU A 44 6.57 -8.15 -7.20
C GLU A 44 6.23 -8.86 -5.89
N LEU A 45 7.06 -8.69 -4.85
CA LEU A 45 6.82 -9.28 -3.53
C LEU A 45 5.66 -8.57 -2.82
N ILE A 46 5.64 -7.25 -2.87
CA ILE A 46 4.56 -6.44 -2.30
C ILE A 46 3.24 -6.67 -3.07
N HIS A 47 3.32 -6.77 -4.40
CA HIS A 47 2.16 -7.14 -5.21
C HIS A 47 1.64 -8.55 -4.87
N GLY A 48 2.53 -9.54 -4.72
CA GLY A 48 2.15 -10.89 -4.29
C GLY A 48 1.57 -10.93 -2.86
N LEU A 49 2.03 -10.05 -1.97
CA LEU A 49 1.44 -9.89 -0.64
C LEU A 49 0.01 -9.36 -0.74
N LEU A 50 -0.24 -8.36 -1.58
CA LEU A 50 -1.57 -7.84 -1.86
C LEU A 50 -2.49 -8.95 -2.40
N ASP A 51 -2.04 -9.68 -3.42
CA ASP A 51 -2.80 -10.80 -4.01
C ASP A 51 -3.19 -11.82 -2.95
N ARG A 52 -2.24 -12.15 -2.05
CA ARG A 52 -2.47 -13.09 -0.96
C ARG A 52 -3.48 -12.57 0.06
N VAL A 53 -3.44 -11.29 0.42
CA VAL A 53 -4.42 -10.67 1.31
C VAL A 53 -5.80 -10.73 0.68
N MET A 54 -5.93 -10.33 -0.59
CA MET A 54 -7.22 -10.34 -1.30
C MET A 54 -7.82 -11.75 -1.44
N GLU A 55 -6.97 -12.75 -1.68
CA GLU A 55 -7.37 -14.16 -1.73
C GLU A 55 -7.95 -14.61 -0.38
N ILE A 56 -7.28 -14.28 0.73
CA ILE A 56 -7.76 -14.62 2.09
C ILE A 56 -9.09 -13.90 2.38
N MET A 57 -9.25 -12.66 1.91
CA MET A 57 -10.49 -11.90 2.04
C MET A 57 -11.58 -12.34 1.06
N GLY A 58 -11.34 -13.35 0.22
CA GLY A 58 -12.32 -13.90 -0.73
C GLY A 58 -12.72 -12.93 -1.83
N SER A 59 -11.87 -11.96 -2.17
CA SER A 59 -12.15 -10.91 -3.15
C SER A 59 -11.43 -11.22 -4.46
N PRO A 60 -12.15 -11.57 -5.55
CA PRO A 60 -11.52 -11.91 -6.82
C PRO A 60 -10.93 -10.68 -7.50
N PHE A 61 -9.86 -10.89 -8.28
CA PHE A 61 -9.34 -9.86 -9.19
C PHE A 61 -10.28 -9.70 -10.38
N VAL A 62 -10.73 -8.47 -10.62
CA VAL A 62 -11.71 -8.14 -11.66
C VAL A 62 -11.16 -7.07 -12.61
N PRO A 63 -11.68 -6.96 -13.84
CA PRO A 63 -11.32 -5.86 -14.72
C PRO A 63 -11.77 -4.51 -14.15
N VAL A 64 -11.06 -3.45 -14.55
CA VAL A 64 -11.36 -2.08 -14.15
C VAL A 64 -12.81 -1.72 -14.49
N GLY A 65 -13.56 -1.27 -13.50
CA GLY A 65 -14.97 -0.88 -13.64
C GLY A 65 -15.98 -1.94 -13.16
N ASP A 66 -15.52 -3.13 -12.79
CA ASP A 66 -16.37 -4.12 -12.11
C ASP A 66 -16.33 -3.92 -10.59
N ASN A 67 -17.50 -3.98 -9.95
CA ASN A 67 -17.67 -3.82 -8.50
C ASN A 67 -17.79 -5.17 -7.76
N THR A 68 -17.66 -6.29 -8.45
CA THR A 68 -17.76 -7.63 -7.84
C THR A 68 -16.49 -8.06 -7.09
N GLY A 69 -15.38 -7.35 -7.27
CA GLY A 69 -14.09 -7.68 -6.65
C GLY A 69 -13.18 -6.46 -6.47
N TYR A 70 -11.87 -6.70 -6.57
CA TYR A 70 -10.84 -5.66 -6.54
C TYR A 70 -10.12 -5.55 -7.89
N PHE A 71 -9.65 -4.34 -8.20
CA PHE A 71 -8.78 -4.08 -9.33
C PHE A 71 -7.69 -3.09 -8.92
N ILE A 72 -6.65 -3.03 -9.74
CA ILE A 72 -5.49 -2.17 -9.53
C ILE A 72 -5.43 -1.19 -10.69
N GLN A 73 -5.17 0.08 -10.39
CA GLN A 73 -5.03 1.14 -11.38
C GLN A 73 -3.78 1.97 -11.14
N CYS A 74 -3.22 2.57 -12.19
CA CYS A 74 -2.08 3.47 -12.04
C CYS A 74 -2.39 4.61 -11.07
N SER A 75 -1.43 4.95 -10.22
CA SER A 75 -1.50 6.04 -9.26
C SER A 75 -0.41 7.07 -9.56
N GLU A 76 -0.59 8.31 -9.10
CA GLU A 76 0.38 9.40 -9.25
C GLU A 76 0.65 10.09 -7.91
N GLU A 77 0.93 9.30 -6.87
CA GLU A 77 1.32 9.83 -5.57
C GLU A 77 2.79 10.28 -5.57
N PRO A 78 3.13 11.39 -4.90
CA PRO A 78 4.47 11.97 -4.89
C PRO A 78 5.49 11.16 -4.09
N GLU A 79 5.03 10.38 -3.12
CA GLU A 79 5.88 9.54 -2.27
C GLU A 79 6.42 8.29 -2.98
N PHE A 80 5.84 7.92 -4.12
CA PHE A 80 6.25 6.79 -4.93
C PHE A 80 6.90 7.19 -6.25
N LEU A 81 7.68 6.27 -6.81
CA LEU A 81 8.29 6.42 -8.12
C LEU A 81 7.22 6.38 -9.22
N ALA A 82 7.23 7.40 -10.09
CA ALA A 82 6.30 7.51 -11.22
C ALA A 82 6.36 6.27 -12.13
N GLY A 83 5.20 5.72 -12.49
CA GLY A 83 5.07 4.50 -13.29
C GLY A 83 5.38 3.19 -12.55
N ARG A 84 5.74 3.24 -11.26
CA ARG A 84 6.00 2.08 -10.40
C ARG A 84 5.17 2.14 -9.11
N GLN A 85 3.91 2.51 -9.26
CA GLN A 85 2.94 2.63 -8.19
C GLN A 85 1.53 2.33 -8.71
N ALA A 86 0.66 1.87 -7.82
CA ALA A 86 -0.72 1.59 -8.15
C ALA A 86 -1.65 1.75 -6.95
N SER A 87 -2.85 2.24 -7.23
CA SER A 87 -3.95 2.35 -6.29
C SER A 87 -4.79 1.07 -6.34
N ILE A 88 -5.21 0.62 -5.17
CA ILE A 88 -6.01 -0.58 -4.98
C ILE A 88 -7.46 -0.14 -4.79
N VAL A 89 -8.34 -0.62 -5.66
CA VAL A 89 -9.76 -0.29 -5.63
C VAL A 89 -10.56 -1.55 -5.38
N TYR A 90 -11.44 -1.51 -4.39
CA TYR A 90 -12.34 -2.60 -4.04
C TYR A 90 -13.77 -2.10 -4.01
N LYS A 91 -14.67 -2.79 -4.74
CA LYS A 91 -16.10 -2.43 -4.83
C LYS A 91 -16.34 -0.93 -5.15
N GLY A 92 -15.50 -0.37 -6.03
CA GLY A 92 -15.59 1.04 -6.44
C GLY A 92 -15.04 2.06 -5.45
N ARG A 93 -14.39 1.63 -4.35
CA ARG A 93 -13.71 2.51 -3.39
C ARG A 93 -12.22 2.26 -3.39
N ARG A 94 -11.41 3.31 -3.37
CA ARG A 94 -9.96 3.17 -3.15
C ARG A 94 -9.74 2.75 -1.70
N ILE A 95 -9.07 1.62 -1.53
CA ILE A 95 -8.79 1.03 -0.21
C ILE A 95 -7.32 1.05 0.14
N GLY A 96 -6.44 1.45 -0.77
CA GLY A 96 -5.00 1.48 -0.49
C GLY A 96 -4.18 1.83 -1.71
N THR A 97 -2.87 1.84 -1.53
CA THR A 97 -1.87 2.09 -2.58
C THR A 97 -0.63 1.29 -2.27
N PHE A 98 0.09 0.89 -3.32
CA PHE A 98 1.41 0.32 -3.18
C PHE A 98 2.34 0.80 -4.28
N GLY A 99 3.63 0.83 -4.01
CA GLY A 99 4.61 1.32 -4.97
C GLY A 99 6.03 1.23 -4.46
N ILE A 100 6.96 1.50 -5.38
CA ILE A 100 8.37 1.72 -5.04
C ILE A 100 8.47 3.13 -4.47
N VAL A 101 9.02 3.28 -3.27
CA VAL A 101 9.20 4.57 -2.61
C VAL A 101 10.17 5.43 -3.43
N HIS A 102 9.87 6.73 -3.56
CA HIS A 102 10.70 7.66 -4.31
C HIS A 102 12.10 7.79 -3.66
N PRO A 103 13.21 7.77 -4.43
CA PRO A 103 14.56 7.83 -3.86
C PRO A 103 14.83 9.06 -3.00
N GLU A 104 14.19 10.18 -3.30
CA GLU A 104 14.28 11.40 -2.48
C GLU A 104 13.70 11.21 -1.08
N VAL A 105 12.60 10.48 -0.96
CA VAL A 105 12.00 10.12 0.33
C VAL A 105 12.97 9.22 1.08
N LEU A 106 13.50 8.17 0.44
CA LEU A 106 14.46 7.25 1.07
C LEU A 106 15.72 7.97 1.58
N ASN A 107 16.24 8.91 0.80
CA ASN A 107 17.38 9.74 1.20
C ASN A 107 17.08 10.60 2.43
N ASN A 108 15.86 11.13 2.55
CA ASN A 108 15.44 11.91 3.73
C ASN A 108 15.36 11.07 5.01
N PHE A 109 15.22 9.74 4.89
CA PHE A 109 15.19 8.79 6.00
C PHE A 109 16.53 8.03 6.19
N ASP A 110 17.60 8.46 5.50
CA ASP A 110 18.92 7.81 5.51
C ASP A 110 18.86 6.31 5.12
N ILE A 111 17.95 5.95 4.21
CA ILE A 111 17.78 4.58 3.71
C ILE A 111 18.51 4.47 2.35
N PRO A 112 19.61 3.71 2.25
CA PRO A 112 20.40 3.62 1.03
C PRO A 112 19.83 2.64 -0.01
N ASP A 113 19.02 1.68 0.43
CA ASP A 113 18.47 0.61 -0.40
C ASP A 113 17.05 0.94 -0.90
N PRO A 114 16.66 0.49 -2.10
CA PRO A 114 15.31 0.70 -2.61
C PRO A 114 14.27 -0.05 -1.76
N CYS A 115 13.14 0.62 -1.51
CA CYS A 115 12.02 0.05 -0.78
C CYS A 115 10.74 0.03 -1.61
N SER A 116 9.94 -1.01 -1.44
CA SER A 116 8.53 -1.01 -1.84
C SER A 116 7.63 -1.02 -0.60
N PHE A 117 6.56 -0.25 -0.65
CA PHE A 117 5.60 -0.11 0.42
C PHE A 117 4.18 -0.40 -0.08
N LEU A 118 3.37 -1.03 0.77
CA LEU A 118 1.95 -1.27 0.58
C LEU A 118 1.20 -0.72 1.79
N GLU A 119 0.17 0.05 1.50
CA GLU A 119 -0.82 0.50 2.46
C GLU A 119 -2.19 -0.02 2.05
N LEU A 120 -2.92 -0.59 3.01
CA LEU A 120 -4.25 -1.13 2.80
C LEU A 120 -5.17 -0.83 3.99
N ASN A 121 -6.30 -0.21 3.73
CA ASN A 121 -7.38 -0.04 4.68
C ASN A 121 -8.15 -1.36 4.83
N ILE A 122 -7.96 -2.00 5.98
CA ILE A 122 -8.57 -3.31 6.26
C ILE A 122 -10.01 -3.21 6.77
N GLU A 123 -10.45 -2.04 7.25
CA GLU A 123 -11.85 -1.81 7.61
C GLU A 123 -12.77 -1.86 6.39
N SER A 124 -12.22 -1.65 5.19
CA SER A 124 -12.99 -1.71 3.95
C SER A 124 -13.51 -3.12 3.62
N PHE A 125 -13.05 -4.14 4.33
CA PHE A 125 -13.51 -5.52 4.20
C PHE A 125 -14.45 -5.97 5.32
N LEU A 126 -14.65 -5.15 6.37
CA LEU A 126 -15.56 -5.42 7.49
C LEU A 126 -16.98 -4.93 7.16
#